data_AF-A0A1G2GU66-F1
#
_entry.id   AF-A0A1G2GU66-F1
#
_cell.length_a   1.000
_cell.length_b   1.000
_cell.length_c   1.000
_cell.angle_alpha   90.00
_cell.angle_beta   90.00
_cell.angle_gamma   90.00
#
_symmetry.space_group_name_H-M   'P 1'
#
loop_
_entity.id
_entity.type
_entity.pdbx_description
1 polymer ?
#
loop_
_entity_poly.entity_id
_entity_poly.type
_entity_poly.pdbx_seq_one_letter_code
_entity_poly.pdbx_strand_id
1 'polypeptide(L)'
;MDQGSFEQSNQEKGGDKEMSHELDEFEAAGEKAEEELFKLNKNVSPERNTHLEATQDLLGALHGGSYVETMQFVKGARPKTEETIKGFLGDTTWSRLEELAQRFFNTHMPPAAWHVSLEKKELDSILERIWINDRFRKMILKQMPTPDEEIR
;
A
#
# COMPACT_ATOMS: atom_id res chain seq x y z
N MET A 1 32.91 16.02 -47.33
CA MET A 1 33.33 15.54 -46.00
C MET A 1 33.01 16.64 -45.01
N ASP A 2 32.48 16.22 -43.86
CA ASP A 2 32.19 16.95 -42.63
C ASP A 2 31.10 18.03 -42.64
N GLN A 3 30.04 17.77 -41.87
CA GLN A 3 29.38 18.72 -40.96
C GLN A 3 28.30 17.99 -40.16
N GLY A 4 28.45 17.98 -38.83
CA GLY A 4 27.30 18.00 -37.92
C GLY A 4 27.16 16.82 -36.97
N SER A 5 28.08 16.68 -36.01
CA SER A 5 27.69 16.25 -34.67
C SER A 5 26.81 17.32 -34.04
N PHE A 6 25.61 16.96 -33.57
CA PHE A 6 24.98 17.64 -32.44
C PHE A 6 24.22 16.59 -31.63
N GLU A 7 24.79 16.25 -30.46
CA GLU A 7 24.02 15.72 -29.34
C GLU A 7 22.98 16.76 -28.93
N GLN A 8 21.76 16.30 -28.66
CA GLN A 8 20.97 16.87 -27.58
C GLN A 8 20.31 15.73 -26.81
N SER A 9 21.04 15.27 -25.79
CA SER A 9 20.46 14.66 -24.60
C SER A 9 19.47 15.66 -23.98
N ASN A 10 18.25 15.22 -23.68
CA ASN A 10 17.43 15.88 -22.68
C ASN A 10 16.58 14.86 -21.92
N GLN A 11 16.92 14.73 -20.64
CA GLN A 11 16.04 14.53 -19.49
C GLN A 11 15.20 13.23 -19.39
N GLU A 12 15.82 12.18 -18.87
CA GLU A 12 15.18 11.18 -18.00
C GLU A 12 16.04 10.97 -16.74
N LYS A 13 16.16 11.99 -15.88
CA LYS A 13 16.84 11.87 -14.57
C LYS A 13 16.04 12.44 -13.38
N GLY A 14 14.82 12.92 -13.63
CA GLY A 14 13.91 13.43 -12.59
C GLY A 14 13.03 12.35 -11.98
N GLY A 15 12.45 11.47 -12.82
CA GLY A 15 11.49 10.46 -12.38
C GLY A 15 12.05 9.41 -11.42
N ASP A 16 13.27 8.92 -11.67
CA ASP A 16 13.84 7.84 -10.86
C ASP A 16 14.19 8.26 -9.42
N LYS A 17 14.62 9.52 -9.22
CA LYS A 17 14.99 10.01 -7.89
C LYS A 17 13.78 10.34 -7.04
N GLU A 18 12.74 10.90 -7.64
CA GLU A 18 11.48 11.19 -6.95
C GLU A 18 10.77 9.89 -6.58
N MET A 19 10.72 8.91 -7.48
CA MET A 19 10.11 7.61 -7.21
C MET A 19 10.86 6.83 -6.11
N SER A 20 12.19 6.90 -6.08
CA SER A 20 12.99 6.32 -4.99
C SER A 20 12.64 6.95 -3.65
N HIS A 21 12.52 8.28 -3.57
CA HIS A 21 12.17 8.96 -2.34
C HIS A 21 10.74 8.63 -1.87
N GLU A 22 9.79 8.55 -2.80
CA GLU A 22 8.41 8.15 -2.48
C GLU A 22 8.31 6.72 -1.95
N LEU A 23 9.17 5.81 -2.42
CA LEU A 23 9.25 4.44 -1.92
C LEU A 23 9.90 4.37 -0.54
N ASP A 24 10.97 5.13 -0.30
CA ASP A 24 11.61 5.22 1.02
C ASP A 24 10.62 5.77 2.07
N GLU A 25 9.85 6.80 1.71
CA GLU A 25 8.78 7.35 2.57
C GLU A 25 7.66 6.34 2.81
N PHE A 26 7.30 5.55 1.78
CA PHE A 26 6.30 4.50 1.88
C PHE A 26 6.73 3.37 2.82
N GLU A 27 7.98 2.91 2.72
CA GLU A 27 8.56 1.89 3.58
C GLU A 27 8.63 2.36 5.04
N ALA A 28 9.15 3.57 5.29
CA ALA A 28 9.21 4.15 6.63
C ALA A 28 7.81 4.33 7.25
N ALA A 29 6.81 4.66 6.43
CA ALA A 29 5.42 4.72 6.87
C ALA A 29 4.87 3.33 7.24
N GLY A 30 5.28 2.29 6.51
CA GLY A 30 5.00 0.89 6.83
C GLY A 30 5.60 0.44 8.15
N GLU A 31 6.89 0.74 8.40
CA GLU A 31 7.55 0.43 9.68
C GLU A 31 6.83 1.07 10.87
N LYS A 32 6.45 2.34 10.74
CA LYS A 32 5.66 3.02 11.77
C LYS A 32 4.30 2.35 12.00
N ALA A 33 3.64 1.92 10.93
CA ALA A 33 2.37 1.21 11.02
C ALA A 33 2.51 -0.14 11.75
N GLU A 34 3.61 -0.87 11.51
CA GLU A 34 3.92 -2.12 12.23
C GLU A 34 4.07 -1.88 13.74
N GLU A 35 4.80 -0.85 14.15
CA GLU A 35 5.00 -0.53 15.56
C GLU A 35 3.69 -0.16 16.26
N GLU A 36 2.87 0.67 15.63
CA GLU A 36 1.57 1.07 16.17
C GLU A 36 0.62 -0.13 16.24
N LEU A 37 0.60 -0.98 15.20
CA LEU A 37 -0.21 -2.19 15.19
C LEU A 37 0.22 -3.16 16.29
N PHE A 38 1.52 -3.33 16.52
CA PHE A 38 2.02 -4.17 17.61
C PHE A 38 1.60 -3.64 18.98
N LYS A 39 1.66 -2.31 19.21
CA LYS A 39 1.18 -1.68 20.45
C LYS A 39 -0.33 -1.91 20.65
N LEU A 40 -1.12 -1.80 19.58
CA LEU A 40 -2.55 -2.06 19.62
C LEU A 40 -2.84 -3.54 19.93
N ASN A 41 -2.23 -4.46 19.18
CA ASN A 41 -2.44 -5.91 19.31
C ASN A 41 -1.96 -6.46 20.66
N LYS A 42 -0.99 -5.82 21.32
CA LYS A 42 -0.57 -6.18 22.68
C LYS A 42 -1.68 -6.03 23.72
N ASN A 43 -2.65 -5.14 23.47
CA ASN A 43 -3.75 -4.82 24.38
C ASN A 43 -5.08 -5.47 23.97
N VAL A 44 -5.11 -6.22 22.87
CA VAL A 44 -6.29 -6.94 22.38
C VAL A 44 -6.20 -8.39 22.85
N SER A 45 -7.21 -8.87 23.58
CA SER A 45 -7.30 -10.28 23.99
C SER A 45 -7.30 -11.19 22.75
N PRO A 46 -6.54 -12.30 22.72
CA PRO A 46 -6.52 -13.24 21.58
C PRO A 46 -7.91 -13.74 21.16
N GLU A 47 -8.88 -13.73 22.09
CA GLU A 47 -10.27 -14.15 21.86
C GLU A 47 -11.10 -13.11 21.10
N ARG A 48 -10.62 -11.86 20.97
CA ARG A 48 -11.26 -10.81 20.16
C ARG A 48 -10.97 -10.94 18.65
N ASN A 49 -10.13 -11.89 18.24
CA ASN A 49 -9.67 -12.08 16.86
C ASN A 49 -10.72 -12.67 15.88
N THR A 50 -11.97 -12.84 16.29
CA THR A 50 -13.05 -13.09 15.33
C THR A 50 -13.66 -11.77 14.90
N HIS A 51 -13.17 -11.21 13.78
CA HIS A 51 -13.95 -10.63 12.67
C HIS A 51 -13.31 -9.38 12.04
N LEU A 52 -13.57 -9.24 10.73
CA LEU A 52 -13.29 -8.10 9.85
C LEU A 52 -13.55 -6.71 10.46
N GLU A 53 -14.42 -6.58 11.46
CA GLU A 53 -14.71 -5.32 12.15
C GLU A 53 -13.49 -4.82 12.94
N ALA A 54 -12.74 -5.71 13.58
CA ALA A 54 -11.48 -5.36 14.23
C ALA A 54 -10.45 -4.84 13.21
N THR A 55 -10.43 -5.39 12.00
CA THR A 55 -9.53 -4.96 10.92
C THR A 55 -9.84 -3.53 10.45
N GLN A 56 -11.11 -3.14 10.32
CA GLN A 56 -11.48 -1.78 9.91
C GLN A 56 -11.27 -0.75 11.02
N ASP A 57 -11.58 -1.09 12.27
CA ASP A 57 -11.33 -0.22 13.42
C ASP A 57 -9.82 -0.04 13.65
N LEU A 58 -9.03 -1.10 13.53
CA LEU A 58 -7.57 -1.04 13.61
C LEU A 58 -6.98 -0.21 12.47
N LEU A 59 -7.47 -0.39 11.24
CA LEU A 59 -7.08 0.44 10.10
C LEU A 59 -7.38 1.93 10.35
N GLY A 60 -8.54 2.26 10.89
CA GLY A 60 -8.93 3.63 11.22
C GLY A 60 -8.13 4.23 12.38
N ALA A 61 -7.65 3.40 13.30
CA ALA A 61 -6.81 3.80 14.44
C ALA A 61 -5.31 3.91 14.08
N LEU A 62 -4.87 3.33 12.98
CA LEU A 62 -3.47 3.38 12.56
C LEU A 62 -3.13 4.72 11.90
N HIS A 63 -2.09 5.37 12.42
CA HIS A 63 -1.45 6.52 11.81
C HIS A 63 -0.15 6.07 11.12
N GLY A 64 -0.17 5.89 9.81
CA GLY A 64 1.00 5.35 9.08
C GLY A 64 1.11 5.78 7.63
N GLY A 65 0.78 7.04 7.34
CA GLY A 65 1.07 7.70 6.06
C GLY A 65 0.57 6.95 4.83
N SER A 66 1.32 7.07 3.74
CA SER A 66 0.99 6.47 2.43
C SER A 66 0.76 4.96 2.50
N TYR A 67 1.47 4.25 3.37
CA TYR A 67 1.29 2.81 3.59
C TYR A 67 -0.11 2.47 4.09
N VAL A 68 -0.53 3.09 5.20
CA VAL A 68 -1.84 2.85 5.80
C VAL A 68 -2.94 3.37 4.90
N GLU A 69 -2.76 4.51 4.23
CA GLU A 69 -3.72 5.06 3.26
C GLU A 69 -3.94 4.09 2.08
N THR A 70 -2.86 3.51 1.54
CA THR A 70 -2.94 2.50 0.47
C THR A 70 -3.68 1.25 0.96
N MET A 71 -3.36 0.78 2.16
CA MET A 71 -4.03 -0.38 2.76
C MET A 71 -5.53 -0.12 3.01
N GLN A 72 -5.89 1.05 3.54
CA GLN A 72 -7.28 1.47 3.75
C GLN A 72 -8.03 1.56 2.42
N PHE A 73 -7.39 2.12 1.39
CA PHE A 73 -7.97 2.21 0.05
C PHE A 73 -8.31 0.83 -0.52
N VAL A 74 -7.38 -0.13 -0.42
CA VAL A 74 -7.61 -1.51 -0.88
C VAL A 74 -8.69 -2.21 -0.06
N LYS A 75 -8.62 -2.17 1.27
CA LYS A 75 -9.57 -2.88 2.16
C LYS A 75 -10.96 -2.24 2.21
N GLY A 76 -11.05 -0.94 1.90
CA GLY A 76 -12.29 -0.18 1.81
C GLY A 76 -12.83 -0.04 0.37
N ALA A 77 -12.18 -0.67 -0.61
CA ALA A 77 -12.59 -0.60 -2.01
C ALA A 77 -14.03 -1.12 -2.16
N ARG A 78 -14.87 -0.31 -2.81
CA ARG A 78 -16.22 -0.70 -3.21
C ARG A 78 -16.17 -1.49 -4.53
N PRO A 79 -17.24 -2.21 -4.92
CA PRO A 79 -17.17 -3.20 -5.99
C PRO A 79 -16.50 -2.72 -7.29
N LYS A 80 -16.76 -1.49 -7.77
CA LYS A 80 -16.16 -1.02 -9.04
C LYS A 80 -14.69 -0.64 -8.88
N THR A 81 -14.34 -0.06 -7.74
CA THR A 81 -12.96 0.25 -7.37
C THR A 81 -12.17 -1.05 -7.16
N GLU A 82 -12.76 -2.03 -6.49
CA GLU A 82 -12.22 -3.37 -6.28
C GLU A 82 -11.97 -4.07 -7.62
N GLU A 83 -12.95 -4.08 -8.54
CA GLU A 83 -12.79 -4.61 -9.89
C GLU A 83 -11.66 -3.91 -10.66
N THR A 84 -11.51 -2.60 -10.48
CA THR A 84 -10.42 -1.83 -11.12
C THR A 84 -9.05 -2.24 -10.58
N ILE A 85 -8.93 -2.43 -9.26
CA ILE A 85 -7.68 -2.87 -8.64
C ILE A 85 -7.38 -4.33 -9.02
N LYS A 86 -8.39 -5.20 -9.00
CA LYS A 86 -8.30 -6.60 -9.46
C LYS A 86 -7.84 -6.69 -10.91
N GLY A 87 -8.40 -5.87 -11.80
CA GLY A 87 -8.00 -5.82 -13.20
C GLY A 87 -6.53 -5.38 -13.39
N PHE A 88 -6.00 -4.55 -12.48
CA PHE A 88 -4.61 -4.13 -12.49
C PHE A 88 -3.64 -5.18 -11.92
N LEU A 89 -3.98 -5.78 -10.77
CA LEU A 89 -3.12 -6.73 -10.07
C LEU A 89 -3.22 -8.16 -10.63
N GLY A 90 -4.40 -8.55 -11.10
CA GLY A 90 -4.81 -9.94 -11.35
C GLY A 90 -5.44 -10.59 -10.11
N ASP A 91 -6.41 -11.47 -10.32
CA ASP A 91 -7.20 -12.12 -9.25
C ASP A 91 -6.35 -12.87 -8.22
N THR A 92 -5.29 -13.53 -8.67
CA THR A 92 -4.37 -14.26 -7.78
C THR A 92 -3.61 -13.32 -6.85
N THR A 93 -3.08 -12.21 -7.39
CA THR A 93 -2.34 -11.22 -6.59
C THR A 93 -3.29 -10.47 -5.66
N TRP A 94 -4.51 -10.16 -6.10
CA TRP A 94 -5.54 -9.60 -5.23
C TRP A 94 -5.86 -10.52 -4.04
N SER A 95 -6.15 -11.81 -4.31
CA SER A 95 -6.46 -12.77 -3.26
C SER A 95 -5.31 -12.91 -2.25
N ARG A 96 -4.07 -12.87 -2.76
CA ARG A 96 -2.86 -12.91 -1.94
C ARG A 96 -2.69 -11.64 -1.10
N LEU A 97 -2.98 -10.47 -1.66
CA LEU A 97 -3.00 -9.20 -0.93
C LEU A 97 -4.00 -9.25 0.23
N GLU A 98 -5.20 -9.77 0.01
CA GLU A 98 -6.22 -9.89 1.06
C GLU A 98 -5.76 -10.80 2.20
N GLU A 99 -5.14 -11.93 1.87
CA GLU A 99 -4.57 -12.86 2.85
C GLU A 99 -3.45 -12.20 3.65
N LEU A 100 -2.49 -11.55 2.98
CA LEU A 100 -1.34 -10.91 3.63
C LEU A 100 -1.77 -9.72 4.49
N ALA A 101 -2.72 -8.91 4.03
CA ALA A 101 -3.30 -7.84 4.83
C ALA A 101 -3.97 -8.40 6.09
N GLN A 102 -4.73 -9.49 5.98
CA GLN A 102 -5.34 -10.14 7.14
C GLN A 102 -4.26 -10.65 8.11
N ARG A 103 -3.19 -11.27 7.61
CA ARG A 103 -2.06 -11.71 8.45
C ARG A 103 -1.38 -10.55 9.15
N PHE A 104 -1.12 -9.45 8.44
CA PHE A 104 -0.56 -8.22 9.00
C PHE A 104 -1.40 -7.75 10.19
N PHE A 105 -2.70 -7.50 10.01
CA PHE A 105 -3.58 -6.99 11.07
C PHE A 105 -3.69 -7.87 12.30
N ASN A 106 -3.58 -9.19 12.13
CA ASN A 106 -3.73 -10.15 13.24
C ASN A 106 -2.40 -10.71 13.73
N THR A 107 -1.27 -10.16 13.27
CA THR A 107 0.04 -10.64 13.72
C THR A 107 0.28 -10.23 15.17
N HIS A 108 0.75 -11.19 15.97
CA HIS A 108 1.33 -10.93 17.29
C HIS A 108 2.86 -10.98 17.25
N MET A 109 3.43 -11.08 16.05
CA MET A 109 4.88 -11.08 15.85
C MET A 109 5.46 -9.71 16.23
N PRO A 110 6.61 -9.64 16.93
CA PRO A 110 7.30 -8.38 17.14
C PRO A 110 7.66 -7.69 15.81
N PRO A 111 7.65 -6.35 15.72
CA PRO A 111 7.93 -5.62 14.46
C PRO A 111 9.22 -6.06 13.78
N ALA A 112 10.32 -6.17 14.52
CA ALA A 112 11.61 -6.61 13.97
C ALA A 112 11.56 -8.01 13.30
N ALA A 113 10.73 -8.92 13.81
CA ALA A 113 10.56 -10.24 13.21
C ALA A 113 9.61 -10.20 12.00
N TRP A 114 8.58 -9.35 12.05
CA TRP A 114 7.65 -9.15 10.94
C TRP A 114 8.34 -8.47 9.76
N HIS A 115 9.10 -7.41 10.01
CA HIS A 115 9.85 -6.64 9.02
C HIS A 115 10.75 -7.52 8.12
N VAL A 116 11.41 -8.54 8.70
CA VAL A 116 12.28 -9.45 7.93
C VAL A 116 11.54 -10.63 7.29
N SER A 117 10.25 -10.79 7.56
CA SER A 117 9.45 -11.93 7.07
C SER A 117 9.23 -11.87 5.55
N LEU A 118 9.00 -13.04 4.95
CA LEU A 118 8.66 -13.12 3.52
C LEU A 118 7.28 -12.51 3.26
N GLU A 119 6.35 -12.71 4.18
CA GLU A 119 5.00 -12.16 4.12
C GLU A 119 5.01 -10.63 4.08
N LYS A 120 5.85 -9.97 4.90
CA LYS A 120 5.97 -8.51 4.86
C LYS A 120 6.54 -8.03 3.53
N LYS A 121 7.65 -8.61 3.08
CA LYS A 121 8.25 -8.26 1.77
C LYS A 121 7.27 -8.41 0.61
N GLU A 122 6.48 -9.48 0.64
CA GLU A 122 5.45 -9.72 -0.38
C GLU A 122 4.32 -8.69 -0.31
N LEU A 123 3.85 -8.38 0.92
CA LEU A 123 2.83 -7.36 1.15
C LEU A 123 3.28 -5.99 0.65
N ASP A 124 4.49 -5.58 1.02
CA ASP A 124 5.08 -4.30 0.61
C ASP A 124 5.19 -4.22 -0.90
N SER A 125 5.72 -5.26 -1.54
CA SER A 125 5.85 -5.29 -3.00
C SER A 125 4.50 -5.11 -3.72
N ILE A 126 3.41 -5.66 -3.19
CA ILE A 126 2.09 -5.49 -3.80
C ILE A 126 1.56 -4.07 -3.55
N LEU A 127 1.68 -3.55 -2.33
CA LEU A 127 1.19 -2.22 -1.99
C LEU A 127 1.98 -1.11 -2.68
N GLU A 128 3.30 -1.25 -2.78
CA GLU A 128 4.17 -0.34 -3.54
C GLU A 128 3.73 -0.26 -5.00
N ARG A 129 3.42 -1.40 -5.65
CA ARG A 129 2.91 -1.42 -7.03
C ARG A 129 1.61 -0.64 -7.19
N ILE A 130 0.75 -0.61 -6.17
CA ILE A 130 -0.47 0.21 -6.16
C ILE A 130 -0.09 1.68 -5.94
N TRP A 131 0.77 1.96 -4.97
CA TRP A 131 1.17 3.32 -4.60
C TRP A 131 1.90 4.08 -5.72
N ILE A 132 2.82 3.42 -6.42
CA ILE A 132 3.58 4.05 -7.52
C ILE A 132 2.73 4.17 -8.80
N ASN A 133 1.58 3.50 -8.88
CA ASN A 133 0.66 3.70 -9.97
C ASN A 133 -0.07 5.04 -9.79
N ASP A 134 0.28 6.02 -10.63
CA ASP A 134 -0.23 7.40 -10.54
C ASP A 134 -1.77 7.49 -10.43
N ARG A 135 -2.51 6.63 -11.14
CA ARG A 135 -3.97 6.61 -11.07
C ARG A 135 -4.45 6.22 -9.66
N PHE A 136 -3.93 5.12 -9.11
CA PHE A 136 -4.32 4.71 -7.76
C PHE A 136 -3.80 5.67 -6.71
N ARG A 137 -2.58 6.19 -6.86
CA ARG A 137 -2.02 7.21 -5.96
C ARG A 137 -2.93 8.43 -5.85
N LYS A 138 -3.40 8.97 -6.98
CA LYS A 138 -4.33 10.09 -7.01
C LYS A 138 -5.68 9.76 -6.36
N MET A 139 -6.17 8.52 -6.49
CA MET A 139 -7.39 8.07 -5.79
C MET A 139 -7.18 7.99 -4.28
N ILE A 140 -6.07 7.39 -3.84
CA ILE A 140 -5.68 7.26 -2.42
C ILE A 140 -5.56 8.66 -1.79
N LEU A 141 -4.89 9.58 -2.48
CA LEU A 141 -4.70 10.97 -2.06
C LEU A 141 -5.95 11.86 -2.28
N LYS A 142 -7.08 11.28 -2.73
CA LYS A 142 -8.35 11.99 -3.01
C LYS A 142 -8.22 13.16 -3.97
N GLN A 143 -7.22 13.11 -4.85
CA GLN A 143 -7.00 14.08 -5.92
C GLN A 143 -7.82 13.73 -7.17
N MET A 144 -8.35 12.51 -7.23
CA MET A 144 -9.33 12.09 -8.23
C MET A 144 -10.41 11.22 -7.59
N PRO A 145 -11.65 11.22 -8.13
CA PRO A 145 -12.70 10.34 -7.64
C PRO A 145 -12.38 8.88 -7.98
N THR A 146 -12.90 7.98 -7.14
CA THR A 146 -12.94 6.55 -7.45
C THR A 146 -14.05 6.24 -8.46
N PRO A 147 -13.97 5.10 -9.19
CA PRO A 147 -15.04 4.69 -10.11
C PRO A 147 -16.43 4.60 -9.45
N ASP A 148 -16.49 4.34 -8.14
CA ASP A 148 -17.75 4.31 -7.38
C ASP A 148 -18.30 5.71 -7.07
N GLU A 149 -17.47 6.76 -7.08
CA GLU A 149 -17.85 8.14 -6.81
C GLU A 149 -18.26 8.91 -8.07
N GLU A 150 -17.72 8.55 -9.23
CA GLU A 150 -18.04 9.16 -10.54
C GLU A 150 -19.50 8.95 -10.99
N ILE A 151 -20.23 8.05 -10.34
CA ILE A 151 -21.56 7.57 -10.76
C ILE A 151 -22.69 8.24 -9.93
N ARG A 152 -22.35 9.22 -9.09
CA ARG A 152 -23.30 10.00 -8.28
C ARG A 152 -23.63 11.34 -8.93
#